data_AF-A0A958MW96-F1
#
_entry.id   AF-A0A958MW96-F1
#
_cell.length_a   1.000
_cell.length_b   1.000
_cell.length_c   1.000
_cell.angle_alpha   90.00
_cell.angle_beta   90.00
_cell.angle_gamma   90.00
#
_symmetry.space_group_name_H-M   'P 1'
#
loop_
_entity.id
_entity.type
_entity.pdbx_description
1 polymer ?
#
loop_
_entity_poly.entity_id
_entity_poly.type
_entity_poly.pdbx_seq_one_letter_code
_entity_poly.pdbx_strand_id
1 'polypeptide(L)' 'MQKPVHYRRCHVCGTLNQHNERKVERCSQCGKHLCQFFYFDDRLTSVPCDVALRPMQFAGEFYPIQGLTVYWEAF' A
#
# COMPACT_ATOMS: atom_id res chain seq x y z
N MET A 1 -23.14 5.86 18.56
CA MET A 1 -22.05 5.21 17.81
C MET A 1 -21.29 6.28 17.07
N GLN A 2 -19.96 6.36 17.21
CA GLN A 2 -19.15 7.26 16.39
C GLN A 2 -19.10 6.74 14.94
N LYS A 3 -19.22 7.63 13.95
CA LYS A 3 -19.07 7.27 12.54
C LYS A 3 -17.59 6.92 12.26
N PRO A 4 -17.30 5.92 11.41
CA PRO A 4 -15.92 5.56 11.08
C PRO A 4 -15.23 6.68 10.31
N VAL A 5 -14.01 7.04 10.73
CA VAL A 5 -13.16 7.96 9.97
C VAL A 5 -12.32 7.15 8.98
N HIS A 6 -12.36 7.52 7.72
CA HIS A 6 -11.60 6.88 6.65
C HIS A 6 -10.32 7.67 6.36
N TYR A 7 -9.17 7.02 6.50
CA TYR A 7 -7.87 7.59 6.17
C TYR A 7 -7.25 6.88 4.96
N ARG A 8 -6.67 7.65 4.03
CA ARG A 8 -5.84 7.08 2.95
C ARG A 8 -4.69 8.01 2.57
N ARG A 9 -3.50 7.43 2.42
CA ARG A 9 -2.33 8.14 1.89
C ARG A 9 -2.32 8.10 0.36
N CYS A 10 -1.98 9.22 -0.28
CA CYS A 10 -1.82 9.27 -1.73
C CYS A 10 -0.59 8.48 -2.18
N HIS A 11 -0.76 7.54 -3.12
CA HIS A 11 0.33 6.77 -3.72
C HIS A 11 1.20 7.58 -4.69
N VAL A 12 0.78 8.80 -5.05
CA VAL A 12 1.53 9.70 -5.96
C VAL A 12 2.28 10.77 -5.19
N CYS A 13 1.60 11.53 -4.33
CA CYS A 13 2.20 12.67 -3.62
C CYS A 13 2.36 12.47 -2.11
N GLY A 14 1.96 11.31 -1.56
CA GLY A 14 2.14 11.00 -0.14
C GLY A 14 1.21 11.71 0.83
N THR A 15 0.33 12.61 0.38
CA THR A 15 -0.64 13.35 1.20
C THR A 15 -1.58 12.42 1.94
N LEU A 16 -1.79 12.66 3.23
CA LEU A 16 -2.82 11.98 4.02
C LEU A 16 -4.18 12.62 3.75
N ASN A 17 -5.15 11.81 3.36
CA ASN A 17 -6.52 12.22 3.11
C ASN A 17 -7.42 11.59 4.18
N GLN A 18 -8.38 12.36 4.68
CA GLN A 18 -9.31 11.93 5.73
C GLN A 18 -10.75 12.30 5.38
N HIS A 19 -11.71 11.44 5.73
CA HIS A 19 -13.14 11.74 5.59
C HIS A 19 -13.98 11.00 6.63
N ASN A 20 -14.94 11.69 7.25
CA ASN A 20 -15.68 11.19 8.42
C ASN A 20 -16.89 10.29 8.11
N GLU A 21 -17.23 10.16 6.82
CA GLU A 21 -18.52 9.55 6.40
C GLU A 21 -18.45 8.69 5.14
N ARG A 22 -17.40 8.83 4.32
CA ARG A 22 -17.28 8.11 3.04
C ARG A 22 -15.84 7.70 2.81
N LYS A 23 -15.67 6.70 1.95
CA LYS A 23 -14.36 6.27 1.47
C LYS A 23 -13.64 7.41 0.78
N VAL A 24 -12.32 7.46 0.96
CA VAL A 24 -11.46 8.39 0.23
C VAL A 24 -11.08 7.76 -1.11
N GLU A 25 -11.57 8.31 -2.20
CA GLU A 25 -11.32 7.79 -3.56
C GLU A 25 -10.37 8.67 -4.38
N ARG A 26 -10.19 9.94 -3.99
CA ARG A 26 -9.34 10.93 -4.65
C ARG A 26 -8.48 11.69 -3.64
N CYS A 27 -7.30 12.09 -4.07
CA CYS A 27 -6.44 12.94 -3.25
C CYS A 27 -6.88 14.41 -3.32
N SER A 28 -7.01 15.06 -2.17
CA SER A 28 -7.33 16.50 -2.07
C SER A 28 -6.23 17.40 -2.60
N GLN A 29 -4.97 16.95 -2.62
CA GLN A 29 -3.83 17.76 -3.06
C GLN A 29 -3.52 17.61 -4.55
N CYS A 30 -3.41 16.39 -5.08
CA CYS A 30 -3.06 16.17 -6.49
C CYS A 30 -4.25 15.84 -7.40
N GLY A 31 -5.46 15.67 -6.85
CA GLY A 31 -6.68 15.38 -7.60
C GLY A 31 -6.79 13.96 -8.17
N LYS A 32 -5.70 13.18 -8.18
CA LYS A 32 -5.67 11.82 -8.73
C LYS A 32 -6.51 10.85 -7.89
N HIS A 33 -7.11 9.88 -8.57
CA HIS A 33 -7.75 8.75 -7.91
C HIS A 33 -6.72 7.94 -7.12
N LEU A 34 -7.10 7.47 -5.94
CA LEU A 34 -6.28 6.61 -5.12
C LEU A 34 -6.41 5.17 -5.62
N CYS A 35 -5.29 4.52 -5.95
CA CYS A 35 -5.25 3.11 -6.36
C CYS A 35 -5.99 2.21 -5.37
N GLN A 36 -6.54 1.09 -5.83
CA GLN A 36 -7.15 0.10 -4.95
C GLN A 36 -6.11 -0.44 -3.97
N PHE A 37 -6.53 -0.78 -2.75
CA PHE A 37 -5.67 -1.55 -1.86
C PHE A 37 -5.59 -2.97 -2.42
N PHE A 38 -4.48 -3.31 -3.06
CA PHE A 38 -4.12 -4.71 -3.18
C PHE A 38 -3.69 -5.15 -1.79
N TYR A 39 -4.51 -5.99 -1.16
CA TYR A 39 -4.12 -6.65 0.07
C TYR A 39 -2.91 -7.53 -0.25
N PHE A 40 -1.77 -7.21 0.36
CA PHE A 40 -0.61 -8.07 0.31
C PHE A 40 -0.76 -9.12 1.42
N ASP A 41 -1.03 -10.36 1.04
CA ASP A 41 -1.04 -11.52 1.93
C ASP A 41 0.35 -12.17 1.88
N ASP A 42 1.12 -12.00 2.94
CA ASP A 42 2.45 -12.57 3.06
C ASP A 42 2.43 -14.11 3.14
N ARG A 43 1.29 -14.73 3.50
CA ARG A 43 1.10 -16.19 3.47
C ARG A 43 0.99 -16.75 2.06
N LEU A 44 0.54 -15.92 1.10
CA LEU A 44 0.41 -16.29 -0.32
C LEU A 44 1.66 -15.97 -1.11
N THR A 45 2.61 -15.27 -0.51
CA THR A 45 3.86 -14.86 -1.15
C THR A 45 4.98 -15.72 -0.60
N SER A 46 5.83 -16.29 -1.46
CA SER A 46 7.01 -17.00 -0.99
C SER A 46 7.89 -16.05 -0.17
N VAL A 47 8.33 -16.50 1.02
CA VAL A 47 9.23 -15.73 1.88
C VAL A 47 10.50 -15.42 1.06
N PRO A 48 10.83 -14.14 0.83
CA PRO A 48 12.08 -13.79 0.20
C PRO A 48 13.23 -14.29 1.08
N CYS A 49 14.05 -15.19 0.54
CA CYS A 49 15.23 -15.70 1.22
C CYS A 49 16.44 -14.96 0.64
N ASP A 50 17.16 -14.20 1.46
CA ASP A 50 18.39 -13.50 1.05
C ASP A 50 19.51 -14.45 0.62
N VAL A 51 19.38 -15.74 0.95
CA VAL A 51 20.31 -16.81 0.59
C VAL A 51 19.94 -17.50 -0.72
N ALA A 52 18.71 -17.29 -1.22
CA ALA A 52 18.27 -17.85 -2.48
C ALA A 52 18.74 -16.99 -3.66
N LEU A 53 19.05 -17.64 -4.79
CA LEU A 53 19.29 -16.94 -6.04
C LEU A 53 18.05 -16.12 -6.41
N ARG A 54 18.25 -14.84 -6.70
CA ARG A 54 17.18 -14.00 -7.23
C ARG A 54 16.67 -14.62 -8.55
N PRO A 55 15.34 -14.65 -8.79
CA PRO A 55 14.82 -15.13 -10.06
C PRO A 55 15.38 -14.29 -11.22
N MET A 56 15.57 -14.95 -12.36
CA MET A 56 16.08 -14.32 -13.57
C MET A 56 15.06 -13.28 -14.05
N GLN A 57 15.49 -12.02 -14.17
CA GLN A 57 14.60 -10.94 -14.62
C GLN A 57 14.35 -11.06 -16.14
N PHE A 58 13.10 -11.05 -16.56
CA PHE A 58 12.75 -10.94 -17.98
C PHE A 58 12.71 -9.46 -18.39
N ALA A 59 13.10 -9.18 -19.64
CA ALA A 59 13.10 -7.81 -20.17
C ALA A 59 11.66 -7.23 -20.14
N GLY A 60 11.49 -6.10 -19.45
CA GLY A 60 10.20 -5.43 -19.31
C GLY A 60 9.41 -5.76 -18.04
N GLU A 61 9.91 -6.66 -17.18
CA GLU A 61 9.31 -6.93 -15.88
C GLU A 61 9.85 -6.00 -14.79
N PHE A 62 8.94 -5.32 -14.08
CA PHE A 62 9.26 -4.58 -12.87
C PHE A 62 8.78 -5.37 -11.67
N TYR A 63 9.72 -5.87 -10.86
CA TYR A 63 9.35 -6.46 -9.57
C TYR A 63 8.84 -5.35 -8.63
N PRO A 64 7.80 -5.62 -7.82
CA PRO A 64 7.38 -4.68 -6.80
C PRO A 64 8.54 -4.40 -5.85
N ILE A 65 8.66 -3.14 -5.39
CA ILE A 65 9.64 -2.79 -4.37
C ILE A 65 9.31 -3.58 -3.11
N GLN A 66 10.12 -4.58 -2.80
CA GLN A 66 10.00 -5.38 -1.58
C GLN A 66 10.66 -4.60 -0.45
N GLY A 67 9.85 -3.83 0.29
CA GLY A 67 10.28 -3.13 1.50
C GLY A 67 9.58 -3.70 2.72
N LEU A 68 10.32 -3.85 3.82
CA LEU A 68 9.73 -4.17 5.13
C LEU A 68 8.81 -3.02 5.55
N THR A 69 7.50 -3.26 5.61
CA THR A 69 6.55 -2.32 6.22
C THR A 69 6.29 -2.77 7.64
N VAL A 70 6.82 -2.02 8.62
CA VAL A 70 6.56 -2.29 10.04
C VAL A 70 5.25 -1.63 10.42
N TYR A 71 4.29 -2.42 10.89
CA TYR A 71 3.05 -1.93 11.50
C TYR A 71 3.20 -2.03 13.02
N TRP A 72 2.98 -0.92 13.72
CA TRP A 72 3.00 -0.88 15.19
C TRP A 72 1.56 -0.72 15.68
N GLU A 73 1.12 -1.62 16.56
CA GLU A 73 -0.11 -1.43 17.33
C GLU A 73 0.25 -0.78 18.67
N ALA A 74 -0.37 0.35 18.96
CA ALA A 74 -0.30 0.97 20.28
C ALA A 74 -1.45 0.41 21.12
N PHE A 75 -1.12 -0.24 22.24
CA PHE A 75 -2.07 -0.64 23.29
C PHE A 75 -2.25 0.50 24.30
#